data_AF-A0A0D7B121-F1
#
_entry.id   AF-A0A0D7B121-F1
#
_cell.length_a   1.000
_cell.length_b   1.000
_cell.length_c   1.000
_cell.angle_alpha   90.00
_cell.angle_beta   90.00
_cell.angle_gamma   90.00
#
_symmetry.space_group_name_H-M   'P 1'
#
loop_
_entity.id
_entity.type
_entity.pdbx_description
1 polymer ?
#
loop_
_entity_poly.entity_id
_entity_poly.type
_entity_poly.pdbx_seq_one_letter_code
_entity_poly.pdbx_strand_id
1 'polypeptide(L)'
;IQTIDKEIKTMEAATQRLKDQRQEAEVFLRAHKGLLCRVHDLPNEVLCQIFLGCLRSGGRYSLYGRKDLSESSAPWNIISVCRRWRQIGCDLPRLW
;
A
#
# COMPACT_ATOMS: atom_id res chain seq x y z
N ILE A 1 10.39 -1.76 -49.35
CA ILE A 1 11.60 -1.72 -48.48
C ILE A 1 11.51 -0.54 -47.52
N GLN A 2 11.50 0.72 -47.99
CA GLN A 2 11.43 1.90 -47.10
C GLN A 2 10.23 1.94 -46.13
N THR A 3 9.04 1.49 -46.54
CA THR A 3 7.86 1.40 -45.65
C THR A 3 8.07 0.40 -44.53
N ILE A 4 8.68 -0.76 -44.83
CA ILE A 4 8.97 -1.82 -43.87
C ILE A 4 10.03 -1.33 -42.87
N ASP A 5 11.07 -0.64 -43.34
CA ASP A 5 12.09 -0.06 -42.47
C ASP A 5 11.50 0.98 -41.50
N LYS A 6 10.51 1.75 -41.96
CA LYS A 6 9.80 2.71 -41.11
C LYS A 6 8.98 1.99 -40.03
N GLU A 7 8.27 0.93 -40.39
CA GLU A 7 7.50 0.12 -39.43
C GLU A 7 8.41 -0.56 -38.40
N ILE A 8 9.54 -1.13 -38.83
CA ILE A 8 10.55 -1.70 -37.94
C ILE A 8 11.03 -0.66 -36.93
N LYS A 9 11.40 0.55 -37.39
CA LYS A 9 11.81 1.64 -36.50
C LYS A 9 10.73 2.03 -35.48
N THR A 10 9.47 2.05 -35.90
CA THR A 10 8.36 2.35 -34.97
C THR A 10 8.17 1.26 -33.93
N MET A 11 8.29 -0.01 -34.31
CA MET A 11 8.20 -1.14 -33.39
C MET A 11 9.38 -1.18 -32.41
N GLU A 12 10.58 -0.87 -32.87
CA GLU A 12 11.78 -0.76 -32.03
C GLU A 12 11.62 0.36 -30.99
N ALA A 13 11.13 1.54 -31.41
CA ALA A 13 10.87 2.65 -30.50
C ALA A 13 9.80 2.29 -29.45
N ALA A 14 8.72 1.61 -29.86
CA ALA A 14 7.70 1.13 -28.93
C ALA A 14 8.25 0.10 -27.94
N THR A 15 9.09 -0.82 -28.41
CA THR A 15 9.75 -1.83 -27.58
C THR A 15 10.69 -1.19 -26.58
N GLN A 16 11.48 -0.20 -26.99
CA GLN A 16 12.39 0.52 -26.10
C GLN A 16 11.62 1.25 -25.00
N ARG A 17 10.54 1.95 -25.36
CA ARG A 17 9.67 2.61 -24.39
C ARG A 17 9.14 1.65 -23.32
N LEU A 18 8.69 0.46 -23.73
CA LEU A 18 8.19 -0.56 -22.78
C LEU A 18 9.30 -1.10 -21.88
N LYS A 19 10.52 -1.27 -22.39
CA LYS A 19 11.68 -1.66 -21.59
C LYS A 19 12.02 -0.60 -20.55
N ASP A 20 11.99 0.67 -20.92
CA ASP A 20 12.27 1.78 -20.01
C ASP A 20 11.21 1.84 -18.89
N GLN A 21 9.92 1.71 -19.25
CA GLN A 21 8.83 1.62 -18.27
C GLN A 21 8.97 0.43 -17.32
N ARG A 22 9.38 -0.74 -17.85
CA ARG A 22 9.63 -1.93 -17.02
C ARG A 22 10.78 -1.69 -16.05
N GLN A 23 11.87 -1.09 -16.52
CA GLN A 23 13.03 -0.78 -15.69
C GLN A 23 12.67 0.20 -14.58
N GLU A 24 11.89 1.24 -14.87
CA GLU A 24 11.41 2.19 -13.87
C GLU A 24 10.55 1.51 -12.80
N ALA A 25 9.62 0.65 -13.22
CA ALA A 25 8.78 -0.12 -12.31
C ALA A 25 9.60 -1.11 -11.44
N GLU A 26 10.61 -1.76 -12.01
CA GLU A 26 11.52 -2.65 -11.29
C GLU A 26 12.37 -1.89 -10.25
N VAL A 27 12.87 -0.71 -10.59
CA VAL A 27 13.60 0.17 -9.65
C VAL A 27 12.67 0.60 -8.52
N PHE A 28 11.45 1.03 -8.84
CA PHE A 28 10.43 1.38 -7.85
C PHE A 28 10.14 0.20 -6.91
N LEU A 29 9.87 -0.99 -7.46
CA LEU A 29 9.62 -2.18 -6.67
C LEU A 29 10.81 -2.55 -5.79
N ARG A 30 12.04 -2.50 -6.32
CA ARG A 30 13.25 -2.81 -5.55
C ARG A 30 13.46 -1.85 -4.39
N ALA A 31 13.28 -0.54 -4.62
CA ALA A 31 13.39 0.48 -3.58
C ALA A 31 12.37 0.24 -2.44
N HIS A 32 11.16 -0.21 -2.77
CA HIS A 32 10.08 -0.40 -1.81
C HIS A 32 9.96 -1.83 -1.25
N LYS A 33 10.70 -2.80 -1.81
CA LYS A 33 10.67 -4.21 -1.36
C LYS A 33 11.04 -4.37 0.12
N GLY A 34 11.99 -3.57 0.61
CA GLY A 34 12.42 -3.58 2.01
C GLY A 34 11.40 -3.01 2.99
N LEU A 35 10.57 -2.05 2.55
CA LEU A 35 9.50 -1.45 3.36
C LEU A 35 8.38 -2.46 3.64
N LEU A 36 8.07 -3.32 2.68
CA LEU A 36 7.01 -4.32 2.81
C LEU A 36 7.43 -5.46 3.75
N CYS A 37 8.67 -5.95 3.68
CA CYS A 37 9.11 -7.10 4.49
C CYS A 37 9.04 -6.87 6.00
N ARG A 38 9.42 -5.69 6.51
CA ARG A 38 9.55 -5.50 7.97
C ARG A 38 8.22 -5.38 8.71
N VAL A 39 7.19 -4.83 8.07
CA VAL A 39 5.87 -4.72 8.70
C VAL A 39 5.21 -6.10 8.86
N HIS A 40 5.52 -7.04 7.96
CA HIS A 40 5.04 -8.41 8.04
C HIS A 40 5.70 -9.23 9.16
N ASP A 41 6.86 -8.83 9.67
CA ASP A 41 7.58 -9.52 10.74
C ASP A 41 7.25 -9.00 12.16
N LEU A 42 6.52 -7.89 12.27
CA LEU A 42 6.12 -7.35 13.57
C LEU A 42 5.26 -8.37 14.34
N PRO A 43 5.50 -8.61 15.63
CA PRO A 43 4.59 -9.39 16.47
C PRO A 43 3.19 -8.78 16.51
N ASN A 44 2.17 -9.60 16.76
CA ASN A 44 0.77 -9.14 16.82
C ASN A 44 0.59 -8.08 17.92
N GLU A 45 1.27 -8.24 19.05
CA GLU A 45 1.23 -7.34 20.20
C GLU A 45 1.74 -5.94 19.82
N VAL A 46 2.82 -5.88 19.04
CA VAL A 46 3.38 -4.61 18.57
C VAL A 46 2.44 -3.94 17.57
N LEU A 47 1.84 -4.70 16.64
CA LEU A 47 0.81 -4.19 15.74
C LEU A 47 -0.41 -3.64 16.50
N CYS A 48 -0.88 -4.35 17.53
CA CYS A 48 -1.97 -3.88 18.39
C CYS A 48 -1.63 -2.55 19.08
N GLN A 49 -0.40 -2.40 19.59
CA GLN A 49 0.05 -1.14 20.20
C GLN A 49 0.12 0.01 19.19
N ILE A 50 0.58 -0.25 17.97
CA ILE A 50 0.58 0.74 16.89
C ILE A 50 -0.86 1.19 16.58
N PHE A 51 -1.80 0.25 16.45
CA PHE A 51 -3.21 0.57 16.18
C PHE A 51 -3.81 1.44 17.27
N LEU A 52 -3.55 1.12 18.55
CA LEU A 52 -4.01 1.91 19.68
C LEU A 52 -3.33 3.28 19.75
N GLY A 53 -2.04 3.36 19.43
CA GLY A 53 -1.28 4.62 19.41
C GLY A 53 -1.71 5.58 18.30
N CYS A 54 -2.33 5.07 17.23
CA CYS A 54 -2.93 5.88 16.18
C CYS A 54 -4.30 6.47 16.56
N LEU A 55 -4.89 6.07 17.70
CA LEU A 55 -6.13 6.64 18.22
C LEU A 55 -5.82 7.90 19.04
N ARG A 56 -6.56 8.99 18.79
CA ARG A 56 -6.63 10.11 19.74
C ARG A 56 -7.41 9.67 20.99
N SER A 57 -7.24 10.35 22.12
CA SER A 57 -7.92 9.99 23.37
C SER A 57 -9.44 9.88 23.18
N GLY A 58 -10.00 8.70 23.43
CA GLY A 58 -11.43 8.41 23.23
C GLY A 58 -11.84 8.11 21.78
N GLY A 59 -10.89 8.06 20.85
CA GLY A 59 -11.14 7.83 19.43
C GLY A 59 -11.33 6.37 19.05
N ARG A 60 -11.92 6.14 17.87
CA ARG A 60 -12.29 4.81 17.34
C ARG A 60 -12.05 4.74 15.83
N TYR A 61 -11.89 3.52 15.31
CA TYR A 61 -11.87 3.23 13.87
C TYR A 61 -13.28 3.10 13.32
N SER A 62 -13.50 3.57 12.08
CA SER A 62 -14.77 3.38 11.37
C SER A 62 -14.74 2.09 10.54
N LEU A 63 -15.76 1.24 10.72
CA LEU A 63 -15.92 -0.01 9.95
C LEU A 63 -16.18 0.24 8.46
N TYR A 64 -16.88 1.33 8.12
CA TYR A 64 -17.40 1.59 6.77
C TYR A 64 -16.62 2.66 5.98
N GLY A 65 -15.50 3.14 6.52
CA GLY A 65 -14.53 3.94 5.77
C GLY A 65 -15.12 5.17 5.06
N ARG A 66 -15.42 6.23 5.84
CA ARG A 66 -15.47 7.69 5.54
C ARG A 66 -16.45 8.36 6.53
N LYS A 67 -16.42 9.67 6.86
CA LYS A 67 -16.01 10.87 6.11
C LYS A 67 -15.63 12.05 7.04
N ASP A 68 -15.66 11.87 8.35
CA ASP A 68 -15.35 12.92 9.30
C ASP A 68 -13.87 12.82 9.71
N LEU A 69 -13.07 13.80 9.28
CA LEU A 69 -11.81 14.12 9.95
C LEU A 69 -12.13 14.81 11.29
N SER A 70 -13.05 14.24 12.08
CA SER A 70 -13.26 14.71 13.44
C SER A 70 -12.03 14.36 14.26
N GLU A 71 -11.71 15.17 15.26
CA GLU A 71 -10.55 14.91 16.12
C GLU A 71 -10.60 13.56 16.86
N SER A 72 -11.75 12.87 16.81
CA SER A 72 -11.96 11.57 17.46
C SER A 72 -11.91 10.38 16.50
N SER A 73 -11.78 10.58 15.19
CA SER A 73 -11.68 9.48 14.23
C SER A 73 -10.23 9.07 13.99
N ALA A 74 -10.00 7.76 13.85
CA ALA A 74 -8.69 7.26 13.46
C ALA A 74 -8.34 7.74 12.03
N PRO A 75 -7.12 8.21 11.78
CA PRO A 75 -6.76 8.84 10.50
C PRO A 75 -6.78 7.89 9.29
N TRP A 76 -6.75 6.57 9.53
CA TRP A 76 -6.60 5.56 8.49
C TRP A 76 -7.53 4.37 8.72
N ASN A 77 -7.94 3.70 7.64
CA ASN A 77 -8.61 2.41 7.74
C ASN A 77 -7.56 1.29 7.82
N ILE A 78 -7.14 0.91 9.03
CA ILE A 78 -6.10 -0.13 9.22
C ILE A 78 -6.54 -1.52 8.71
N ILE A 79 -7.84 -1.80 8.65
CA ILE A 79 -8.37 -3.10 8.19
C ILE A 79 -8.38 -3.24 6.66
N SER A 80 -8.07 -2.16 5.92
CA SER A 80 -7.89 -2.19 4.46
C SER A 80 -6.47 -2.51 4.03
N VAL A 81 -5.48 -2.48 4.93
CA VAL A 81 -4.05 -2.62 4.60
C VAL A 81 -3.71 -4.01 4.07
N CYS A 82 -3.98 -5.06 4.85
CA CYS A 82 -3.81 -6.45 4.41
C CYS A 82 -4.68 -7.40 5.21
N ARG A 83 -4.77 -8.68 4.79
CA ARG A 83 -5.54 -9.72 5.48
C ARG A 83 -5.13 -9.88 6.95
N ARG A 84 -3.82 -9.85 7.23
CA ARG A 84 -3.28 -9.99 8.60
C ARG A 84 -3.72 -8.83 9.49
N TRP A 85 -3.60 -7.60 9.02
CA TRP A 85 -4.01 -6.40 9.75
C TRP A 85 -5.52 -6.37 10.00
N ARG A 86 -6.30 -6.80 9.00
CA ARG A 86 -7.75 -6.97 9.16
C ARG A 86 -8.09 -7.94 10.29
N GLN A 87 -7.47 -9.11 10.30
CA GLN A 87 -7.71 -10.12 11.34
C GLN A 87 -7.39 -9.55 12.72
N ILE A 88 -6.18 -9.01 12.91
CA ILE A 88 -5.74 -8.45 14.19
C ILE A 88 -6.65 -7.29 14.64
N GLY A 89 -7.03 -6.39 13.72
CA GLY A 89 -7.90 -5.26 14.03
C GLY A 89 -9.34 -5.67 14.38
N CYS A 90 -9.88 -6.69 13.71
CA CYS A 90 -11.19 -7.26 14.06
C CYS A 90 -11.16 -7.99 15.41
N ASP A 91 -10.05 -8.65 15.75
CA ASP A 91 -9.86 -9.35 17.02
C ASP A 91 -9.52 -8.43 18.21
N LEU A 92 -9.40 -7.12 17.99
CA LEU A 92 -9.09 -6.13 19.02
C LEU A 92 -10.30 -5.19 19.27
N PRO A 93 -11.23 -5.55 20.19
CA PRO A 93 -12.46 -4.78 20.44
C PRO A 93 -12.23 -3.32 20.83
N ARG A 94 -11.08 -3.01 21.44
CA ARG A 94 -10.72 -1.65 21.89
C ARG A 94 -10.57 -0.64 20.75
N LEU A 95 -10.55 -1.08 19.50
CA LEU A 95 -10.41 -0.23 18.31
C LEU A 95 -11.75 0.35 17.81
N TRP A 96 -12.88 -0.21 18.24
CA TRP A 96 -14.22 0.12 17.76
C TRP A 96 -15.04 0.81 18.86
#